data_AF-A0A7S0X1J0-F1
#
_entry.id   AF-A0A7S0X1J0-F1
#
_cell.length_a   1.000
_cell.length_b   1.000
_cell.length_c   1.000
_cell.angle_alpha   90.00
_cell.angle_beta   90.00
_cell.angle_gamma   90.00
#
_symmetry.space_group_name_H-M   'P 1'
#
loop_
_entity.id
_entity.type
_entity.pdbx_description
1 polymer ?
#
loop_
_entity_poly.entity_id
_entity_poly.type
_entity_poly.pdbx_seq_one_letter_code
_entity_poly.pdbx_strand_id
1 'polypeptide(L)'
;GEEPVSLLAKRVLPDLAPLARNLTALSLGLNRFTRVPGCLTKLTALEVLDFNGNKELVIPTPLTPLISALTRVSIMDFRGVHKEKGSYWSEGKCATMKHLAAMAKLLKRRRYRVRVLMDKE
;
A
#
# COMPACT_ATOMS: atom_id res chain seq x y z
N GLY A 1 -28.66 -18.17 -16.24
CA GLY A 1 -27.37 -18.38 -16.90
C GLY A 1 -26.49 -17.22 -16.53
N GLU A 2 -25.50 -17.49 -15.69
CA GLU A 2 -24.27 -16.72 -15.45
C GLU A 2 -24.39 -15.18 -15.59
N GLU A 3 -24.96 -14.53 -14.57
CA GLU A 3 -24.80 -13.09 -14.30
C GLU A 3 -23.52 -12.87 -13.47
N PRO A 4 -22.85 -11.72 -13.62
CA PRO A 4 -21.72 -11.47 -14.50
C PRO A 4 -20.39 -11.68 -13.75
N VAL A 5 -19.28 -11.66 -14.49
CA VAL A 5 -17.89 -11.48 -13.99
C VAL A 5 -17.91 -10.51 -12.81
N SER A 6 -17.90 -11.06 -11.59
CA SER A 6 -18.15 -10.30 -10.38
C SER A 6 -17.05 -9.25 -10.26
N LEU A 7 -17.43 -8.01 -10.57
CA LEU A 7 -16.79 -6.75 -10.21
C LEU A 7 -15.61 -6.99 -9.29
N LEU A 8 -14.38 -6.78 -9.79
CA LEU A 8 -13.19 -6.50 -9.00
C LEU A 8 -13.58 -5.44 -7.98
N ALA A 9 -14.08 -5.86 -6.81
CA ALA A 9 -14.78 -5.00 -5.88
C ALA A 9 -13.73 -4.08 -5.27
N LYS A 10 -13.51 -2.99 -6.00
CA LYS A 10 -12.52 -1.96 -5.76
C LYS A 10 -12.85 -1.36 -4.42
N ARG A 11 -12.23 -1.88 -3.36
CA ARG A 11 -12.39 -1.32 -2.03
C ARG A 11 -11.87 0.10 -2.08
N VAL A 12 -12.76 1.04 -1.80
CA VAL A 12 -12.44 2.47 -1.71
C VAL A 12 -12.62 2.83 -0.25
N LEU A 13 -11.65 3.53 0.31
CA LEU A 13 -11.80 4.12 1.63
C LEU A 13 -12.73 5.34 1.54
N PRO A 14 -13.59 5.56 2.55
CA PRO A 14 -14.30 6.82 2.68
C PRO A 14 -13.30 7.98 2.84
N ASP A 15 -13.78 9.22 2.76
CA ASP A 15 -12.90 10.36 2.99
C ASP A 15 -12.47 10.40 4.47
N LEU A 16 -11.20 10.12 4.71
CA LEU A 16 -10.59 10.16 6.04
C LEU A 16 -9.98 11.54 6.35
N ALA A 17 -10.19 12.55 5.49
CA ALA A 17 -9.72 13.92 5.72
C ALA A 17 -10.05 14.49 7.11
N PRO A 18 -11.24 14.24 7.71
CA PRO A 18 -11.55 14.73 9.05
C PRO A 18 -10.61 14.18 10.13
N LEU A 19 -10.02 13.01 9.90
CA LEU A 19 -9.12 12.33 10.84
C LEU A 19 -7.64 12.63 10.57
N ALA A 20 -7.33 13.39 9.51
CA ALA A 20 -5.97 13.59 9.00
C ALA A 20 -4.92 14.03 10.03
N ARG A 21 -5.33 14.80 11.03
CA ARG A 21 -4.44 15.35 12.07
C ARG A 21 -4.24 14.42 13.27
N ASN A 22 -5.16 13.47 13.48
CA ASN A 22 -5.20 12.65 14.70
C ASN A 22 -4.97 11.17 14.41
N LEU A 23 -5.19 10.72 13.17
CA LEU A 23 -5.03 9.32 12.79
C LEU A 23 -3.54 9.00 12.63
N THR A 24 -2.99 8.28 13.60
CA THR A 24 -1.58 7.86 13.64
C THR A 24 -1.37 6.43 13.13
N ALA A 25 -2.39 5.58 13.17
CA ALA A 25 -2.32 4.21 12.70
C ALA A 25 -3.54 3.86 11.85
N LEU A 26 -3.30 3.23 10.70
CA LEU A 26 -4.35 2.75 9.80
C LEU A 26 -4.00 1.33 9.33
N SER A 27 -4.82 0.35 9.72
CA SER A 27 -4.74 -1.01 9.20
C SER A 27 -5.81 -1.25 8.14
N LEU A 28 -5.33 -1.64 6.96
CA LEU A 28 -6.10 -2.08 5.81
C LEU A 28 -5.76 -3.54 5.48
N GLY A 29 -5.13 -4.25 6.42
CA GLY A 29 -4.66 -5.61 6.23
C GLY A 29 -5.80 -6.61 5.97
N LEU A 30 -5.46 -7.75 5.36
CA LEU A 30 -6.34 -8.88 5.05
C LEU A 30 -7.62 -8.49 4.30
N ASN A 31 -7.51 -7.46 3.46
CA ASN A 31 -8.60 -6.97 2.61
C ASN A 31 -8.36 -7.37 1.14
N ARG A 32 -9.23 -6.86 0.25
CA ARG A 32 -9.16 -7.04 -1.21
C ARG A 32 -8.97 -5.69 -1.91
N PHE A 33 -8.10 -4.82 -1.39
CA PHE A 33 -7.74 -3.61 -2.11
C PHE A 33 -6.99 -3.98 -3.38
N THR A 34 -7.35 -3.36 -4.50
CA THR A 34 -6.68 -3.53 -5.80
C THR A 34 -5.75 -2.37 -6.14
N ARG A 35 -5.88 -1.25 -5.43
CA ARG A 35 -5.08 -0.04 -5.57
C ARG A 35 -4.95 0.69 -4.24
N VAL A 36 -3.89 1.48 -4.11
CA VAL A 36 -3.69 2.37 -2.96
C VAL A 36 -4.76 3.48 -2.97
N PRO A 37 -5.54 3.69 -1.89
CA PRO A 37 -6.52 4.77 -1.83
C PRO A 37 -5.88 6.16 -1.87
N GLY A 38 -6.37 7.03 -2.75
CA GLY A 38 -5.80 8.38 -2.93
C GLY A 38 -5.96 9.30 -1.71
N CYS A 39 -6.96 9.05 -0.85
CA CYS A 39 -7.18 9.82 0.39
C CYS A 39 -6.05 9.67 1.42
N LEU A 40 -5.18 8.65 1.30
CA LEU A 40 -4.05 8.45 2.20
C LEU A 40 -3.05 9.61 2.15
N THR A 41 -2.98 10.35 1.03
CA THR A 41 -2.12 11.56 0.95
C THR A 41 -2.58 12.67 1.89
N LYS A 42 -3.81 12.62 2.40
CA LYS A 42 -4.29 13.61 3.36
C LYS A 42 -3.88 13.29 4.80
N LEU A 43 -3.51 12.04 5.10
CA LEU A 43 -3.24 11.55 6.46
C LEU A 43 -1.82 11.88 6.92
N THR A 44 -1.51 13.17 7.05
CA THR A 44 -0.13 13.63 7.33
C THR A 44 0.37 13.28 8.74
N ALA A 45 -0.54 12.98 9.68
CA ALA A 45 -0.20 12.51 11.02
C ALA A 45 0.12 11.00 11.09
N LEU A 46 -0.05 10.25 9.99
CA LEU A 46 0.04 8.80 10.01
C LEU A 46 1.48 8.31 10.24
N GLU A 47 1.64 7.43 11.20
CA GLU A 47 2.90 6.82 11.63
C GLU A 47 2.98 5.34 11.23
N VAL A 48 1.83 4.64 11.18
CA VAL A 48 1.72 3.24 10.82
C VAL A 48 0.67 3.05 9.72
N LEU A 49 1.07 2.40 8.62
CA LEU A 49 0.19 2.02 7.53
C LEU A 49 0.35 0.54 7.21
N ASP A 50 -0.73 -0.22 7.30
CA ASP A 50 -0.72 -1.66 7.07
C ASP A 50 -1.62 -2.04 5.88
N PHE A 51 -1.01 -2.64 4.85
CA PHE A 51 -1.66 -3.21 3.66
C PHE A 51 -1.48 -4.73 3.57
N ASN A 52 -1.06 -5.39 4.65
CA ASN A 52 -0.72 -6.80 4.65
C ASN A 52 -1.83 -7.65 4.05
N GLY A 53 -1.49 -8.63 3.19
CA GLY A 53 -2.45 -9.62 2.71
C GLY A 53 -3.51 -9.10 1.75
N ASN A 54 -3.36 -7.88 1.21
CA ASN A 54 -4.13 -7.43 0.06
C ASN A 54 -3.56 -8.03 -1.22
N LYS A 55 -3.91 -9.29 -1.48
CA LYS A 55 -3.28 -10.12 -2.54
C LYS A 55 -3.41 -9.55 -3.95
N GLU A 56 -4.42 -8.72 -4.19
CA GLU A 56 -4.72 -8.09 -5.48
C GLU A 56 -4.19 -6.65 -5.57
N LEU A 57 -3.57 -6.12 -4.50
CA LEU A 57 -3.20 -4.71 -4.40
C LEU A 57 -2.04 -4.36 -5.31
N VAL A 58 -2.34 -3.80 -6.48
CA VAL A 58 -1.36 -3.21 -7.39
C VAL A 58 -0.73 -1.96 -6.80
N ILE A 59 0.61 -1.96 -6.70
CA ILE A 59 1.39 -0.79 -6.33
C ILE A 59 1.97 -0.21 -7.62
N PRO A 60 1.25 0.69 -8.32
CA PRO A 60 1.80 1.34 -9.50
C PRO A 60 2.95 2.27 -9.09
N THR A 61 4.01 2.32 -9.89
CA THR A 61 4.96 3.44 -9.79
C THR A 61 4.38 4.67 -10.49
N PRO A 62 4.72 5.88 -10.00
CA PRO A 62 5.44 6.15 -8.77
C PRO A 62 4.51 6.40 -7.57
N LEU A 63 4.79 5.78 -6.42
CA LEU A 63 4.19 6.11 -5.11
C LEU A 63 4.70 7.45 -4.52
N THR A 64 5.46 8.23 -5.29
CA THR A 64 6.08 9.48 -4.85
C THR A 64 5.09 10.44 -4.17
N PRO A 65 3.85 10.65 -4.67
CA PRO A 65 2.90 11.54 -4.00
C PRO A 65 2.52 11.06 -2.61
N LEU A 66 2.28 9.75 -2.44
CA LEU A 66 1.94 9.15 -1.15
C LEU A 66 3.11 9.30 -0.17
N ILE A 67 4.31 8.96 -0.62
CA ILE A 67 5.51 9.06 0.20
C ILE A 67 5.68 10.50 0.65
N SER A 68 5.74 11.46 -0.28
CA SER A 68 5.93 12.89 0.01
C SER A 68 4.92 13.44 1.01
N ALA A 69 3.66 13.00 0.96
CA ALA A 69 2.63 13.43 1.88
C ALA A 69 2.76 12.81 3.29
N LEU A 70 3.08 11.51 3.38
CA LEU A 70 3.17 10.79 4.64
C LEU A 70 4.52 11.04 5.33
N THR A 71 4.77 12.25 5.83
CA THR A 71 6.08 12.66 6.36
C THR A 71 6.46 12.00 7.69
N ARG A 72 5.46 11.56 8.48
CA ARG A 72 5.62 10.96 9.81
C ARG A 72 5.61 9.43 9.80
N VAL A 73 5.37 8.81 8.63
CA VAL A 73 5.27 7.35 8.55
C VAL A 73 6.59 6.71 8.95
N SER A 74 6.51 5.76 9.88
CA SER A 74 7.65 5.00 10.40
C SER A 74 7.54 3.53 10.04
N ILE A 75 6.33 3.01 9.85
CA ILE A 75 6.09 1.61 9.51
C ILE A 75 5.11 1.54 8.34
N MET A 76 5.50 0.81 7.30
CA MET A 76 4.61 0.43 6.20
C MET A 76 4.68 -1.07 5.98
N ASP A 77 3.56 -1.78 6.09
CA ASP A 77 3.49 -3.21 5.85
C ASP A 77 2.85 -3.53 4.49
N PHE A 78 3.65 -4.11 3.59
CA PHE A 78 3.22 -4.59 2.27
C PHE A 78 3.43 -6.10 2.14
N ARG A 79 3.55 -6.86 3.23
CA ARG A 79 3.63 -8.33 3.17
C ARG A 79 2.37 -8.91 2.52
N GLY A 80 2.51 -9.92 1.67
CA GLY A 80 1.38 -10.57 1.04
C GLY A 80 0.56 -9.75 0.05
N VAL A 81 1.08 -8.62 -0.43
CA VAL A 81 0.55 -7.96 -1.64
C VAL A 81 0.96 -8.75 -2.89
N HIS A 82 0.17 -8.71 -3.96
CA HIS A 82 0.46 -9.42 -5.24
C HIS A 82 0.67 -10.93 -5.14
N LYS A 83 -0.11 -11.60 -4.30
CA LYS A 83 -0.09 -13.07 -4.25
C LYS A 83 -1.00 -13.62 -5.36
N GLU A 84 -0.45 -13.75 -6.56
CA GLU A 84 -1.10 -14.46 -7.66
C GLU A 84 -1.09 -15.98 -7.42
N LYS A 85 -2.13 -16.68 -7.87
CA LYS A 85 -2.17 -18.14 -7.82
C LYS A 85 -1.32 -18.70 -8.97
N GLY A 86 -0.21 -19.36 -8.65
CA GLY A 86 0.47 -20.28 -9.58
C GLY A 86 1.87 -19.88 -10.04
N SER A 87 2.33 -18.63 -9.84
CA SER A 87 3.71 -18.24 -10.15
C SER A 87 4.33 -17.42 -9.02
N TYR A 88 5.49 -17.87 -8.53
CA TYR A 88 6.23 -17.20 -7.45
C TYR A 88 6.81 -15.84 -7.90
N TRP A 89 6.84 -15.55 -9.22
CA TRP A 89 7.40 -14.32 -9.81
C TRP A 89 6.66 -13.90 -11.08
N SER A 90 5.38 -13.54 -10.99
CA SER A 90 4.70 -12.91 -12.13
C SER A 90 5.25 -11.51 -12.41
N GLU A 91 5.03 -11.02 -13.64
CA GLU A 91 5.44 -9.68 -14.06
C GLU A 91 4.90 -8.59 -13.10
N GLY A 92 3.66 -8.76 -12.64
CA GLY A 92 3.03 -7.87 -11.65
C GLY A 92 3.73 -7.86 -10.29
N LYS A 93 4.17 -9.04 -9.80
CA LYS A 93 4.96 -9.13 -8.56
C LYS A 93 6.33 -8.49 -8.73
N CYS A 94 7.03 -8.74 -9.85
CA CYS A 94 8.34 -8.14 -10.13
C CYS A 94 8.26 -6.60 -10.20
N ALA A 95 7.25 -6.06 -10.91
CA ALA A 95 7.01 -4.62 -10.97
C ALA A 95 6.76 -4.04 -9.57
N THR A 96 5.88 -4.67 -8.80
CA THR A 96 5.57 -4.24 -7.42
C THR A 96 6.80 -4.24 -6.51
N MET A 97 7.61 -5.29 -6.53
CA MET A 97 8.82 -5.37 -5.72
C MET A 97 9.84 -4.30 -6.13
N LYS A 98 10.02 -4.05 -7.43
CA LYS A 98 10.85 -2.93 -7.93
C LYS A 98 10.35 -1.59 -7.40
N HIS A 99 9.02 -1.38 -7.40
CA HIS A 99 8.40 -0.14 -6.93
C HIS A 99 8.57 0.05 -5.42
N LEU A 100 8.35 -1.02 -4.65
CA LEU A 100 8.56 -1.01 -3.20
C LEU A 100 10.04 -0.79 -2.85
N ALA A 101 10.97 -1.37 -3.59
CA ALA A 101 12.40 -1.15 -3.42
C ALA A 101 12.79 0.31 -3.73
N ALA A 102 12.27 0.88 -4.82
CA ALA A 102 12.47 2.29 -5.17
C ALA A 102 11.91 3.22 -4.08
N MET A 103 10.70 2.94 -3.60
CA MET A 103 10.10 3.64 -2.46
C MET A 103 10.99 3.53 -1.21
N ALA A 104 11.43 2.33 -0.84
CA ALA A 104 12.28 2.13 0.32
C ALA A 104 13.59 2.94 0.20
N LYS A 105 14.16 3.05 -0.99
CA LYS A 105 15.33 3.91 -1.26
C LYS A 105 15.04 5.39 -1.06
N LEU A 106 13.87 5.88 -1.50
CA LEU A 106 13.45 7.27 -1.26
C LEU A 106 13.23 7.56 0.23
N LEU A 107 12.63 6.60 0.95
CA LEU A 107 12.35 6.72 2.37
C LEU A 107 13.63 6.71 3.24
N LYS A 108 14.71 6.05 2.80
CA LYS A 108 16.01 6.09 3.49
C LYS A 108 16.61 7.50 3.62
N ARG A 109 16.20 8.44 2.76
CA ARG A 109 16.69 9.83 2.77
C ARG A 109 15.97 10.69 3.82
N ARG A 110 14.97 10.15 4.51
CA ARG A 110 14.19 10.88 5.51
C ARG A 110 14.89 10.92 6.86
N ARG A 111 14.61 11.99 7.61
CA ARG A 111 15.08 12.18 8.98
C ARG A 111 14.67 11.02 9.91
N TYR A 112 13.48 10.45 9.68
CA TYR A 112 12.98 9.29 10.42
C TYR A 112 13.13 8.03 9.59
N ARG A 113 13.71 6.99 10.21
CA ARG A 113 13.92 5.69 9.56
C ARG A 113 12.57 5.00 9.35
N VAL A 114 12.15 4.90 8.09
CA VAL A 114 10.93 4.17 7.74
C VAL A 114 11.24 2.70 7.52
N ARG A 115 10.49 1.84 8.21
CA ARG A 115 10.54 0.39 8.07
C ARG A 115 9.47 -0.03 7.07
N VAL A 116 9.91 -0.51 5.91
CA VAL A 116 9.04 -1.12 4.91
C VAL A 116 9.12 -2.64 5.09
N LEU A 117 8.02 -3.27 5.49
CA LEU A 117 7.91 -4.71 5.61
C LEU A 117 7.42 -5.27 4.27
N MET A 118 8.15 -6.25 3.74
CA MET A 118 7.85 -6.93 2.49
C MET A 118 8.05 -8.43 2.72
N ASP A 119 7.43 -9.26 1.89
CA ASP A 119 7.70 -10.70 1.92
C ASP A 119 9.19 -10.92 1.63
N LYS A 120 9.85 -11.72 2.48
CA LYS A 120 11.23 -12.18 2.21
C LYS A 120 11.16 -13.19 1.07
N GLU A 121 12.12 -13.12 0.16
CA GLU A 121 12.26 -14.07 -0.96
C GLU A 121 12.33 -15.52 -0.47
#